data_AF-A0A7V9FPB5-F1
#
_entry.id   AF-A0A7V9FPB5-F1
#
_cell.length_a   1.000
_cell.length_b   1.000
_cell.length_c   1.000
_cell.angle_alpha   90.00
_cell.angle_beta   90.00
_cell.angle_gamma   90.00
#
_symmetry.space_group_name_H-M   'P 1'
#
loop_
_entity.id
_entity.type
_entity.pdbx_description
1 polymer ?
#
loop_
_entity_poly.entity_id
_entity_poly.type
_entity_poly.pdbx_seq_one_letter_code
_entity_poly.pdbx_strand_id
1 'polypeptide(L)'
;MSVRELELDLDAFEGPFDLLLTLVLREELEPAEVDVAAIVVAFVERLVERDELDLEACGEFLVLIAALLELKAHALFPDEEAELAELEPEEAAEELARRLAEYRRMKEAAAWLSERLAGERDRFFRLGPAPLAPQPERALAPQDPE
;
A
#
# COMPACT_ATOMS: atom_id res chain seq x y z
N MET A 1 23.07 6.74 -9.68
CA MET A 1 23.04 5.68 -10.71
C MET A 1 21.90 6.02 -11.66
N SER A 2 21.94 5.61 -12.93
CA SER A 2 20.77 5.78 -13.82
C SER A 2 19.88 4.57 -13.61
N VAL A 3 18.59 4.81 -13.38
CA VAL A 3 17.52 3.82 -13.14
C VAL A 3 17.39 2.77 -14.26
N ARG A 4 18.12 2.93 -15.37
CA ARG A 4 18.25 1.98 -16.50
C ARG A 4 18.80 0.60 -16.14
N GLU A 5 19.37 0.41 -14.95
CA GLU A 5 19.88 -0.89 -14.47
C GLU A 5 18.98 -1.57 -13.41
N LEU A 6 17.83 -0.98 -13.06
CA LEU A 6 16.94 -1.61 -12.09
C LEU A 6 16.17 -2.79 -12.71
N GLU A 7 16.47 -4.00 -12.26
CA GLU A 7 15.54 -5.13 -12.38
C GLU A 7 14.33 -4.87 -11.46
N LEU A 8 13.26 -4.33 -12.06
CA LEU A 8 11.97 -4.12 -11.42
C LEU A 8 11.09 -5.34 -11.67
N ASP A 9 10.91 -6.16 -10.64
CA ASP A 9 9.91 -7.22 -10.66
C ASP A 9 8.53 -6.63 -10.38
N LEU A 10 7.78 -6.35 -11.44
CA LEU A 10 6.52 -5.63 -11.36
C LEU A 10 5.35 -6.51 -10.90
N ASP A 11 5.55 -7.83 -10.78
CA ASP A 11 4.61 -8.73 -10.10
C ASP A 11 4.62 -8.58 -8.58
N ALA A 12 5.69 -7.99 -8.02
CA ALA A 12 5.81 -7.74 -6.59
C ALA A 12 5.06 -6.49 -6.10
N PHE A 13 4.52 -5.65 -6.99
CA PHE A 13 3.92 -4.37 -6.62
C PHE A 13 2.40 -4.37 -6.76
N GLU A 14 1.71 -3.90 -5.72
CA GLU A 14 0.25 -3.82 -5.67
C GLU A 14 -0.31 -2.52 -6.27
N GLY A 15 0.53 -1.54 -6.61
CA GLY A 15 0.08 -0.25 -7.17
C GLY A 15 1.20 0.77 -7.40
N PRO A 16 0.86 1.98 -7.89
CA PRO A 16 1.84 3.00 -8.29
C PRO A 16 2.63 3.58 -7.11
N PHE A 17 1.99 3.75 -5.95
CA PHE A 17 2.68 4.17 -4.73
C PHE A 17 3.66 3.12 -4.22
N ASP A 18 3.38 1.84 -4.43
CA ASP A 18 4.28 0.77 -4.00
C ASP A 18 5.54 0.69 -4.85
N LEU A 19 5.36 0.87 -6.16
CA LEU A 19 6.46 1.01 -7.10
C LEU A 19 7.34 2.19 -6.71
N LEU A 20 6.75 3.38 -6.47
CA LEU A 20 7.51 4.56 -6.08
C LEU A 20 8.18 4.40 -4.72
N LEU A 21 7.48 3.83 -3.73
CA LEU A 21 8.06 3.55 -2.41
C LEU A 21 9.27 2.63 -2.54
N THR A 22 9.20 1.61 -3.39
CA THR A 22 10.31 0.70 -3.64
C THR A 22 11.50 1.42 -4.28
N LEU A 23 11.25 2.32 -5.22
CA LEU A 23 12.30 3.10 -5.87
C LEU A 23 12.98 4.09 -4.91
N VAL A 24 12.19 4.84 -4.15
CA VAL A 24 12.68 5.79 -3.13
C VAL A 24 13.47 5.05 -2.04
N LEU A 25 12.97 3.91 -1.56
CA LEU A 25 13.65 3.13 -0.51
C LEU A 25 14.89 2.37 -1.02
N ARG A 26 14.90 1.90 -2.28
CA ARG A 26 16.07 1.19 -2.84
C ARG A 26 17.21 2.13 -3.17
N GLU A 27 16.91 3.33 -3.66
CA GLU A 27 17.95 4.25 -4.14
C GLU A 27 18.27 5.39 -3.15
N GLU A 28 17.60 5.46 -1.99
CA GLU A 28 17.72 6.56 -1.01
C GLU A 28 17.49 7.95 -1.67
N LEU A 29 16.72 7.99 -2.76
CA LEU A 29 16.49 9.19 -3.55
C LEU A 29 15.30 9.99 -3.03
N GLU A 30 15.40 11.31 -3.12
CA GLU A 30 14.25 12.19 -2.93
C GLU A 30 13.27 12.04 -4.11
N PRO A 31 11.94 12.21 -3.91
CA PRO A 31 10.96 12.08 -4.98
C PRO A 31 11.27 12.93 -6.24
N ALA A 32 11.86 14.10 -6.07
CA ALA A 32 12.27 14.98 -7.17
C ALA A 32 13.43 14.43 -8.02
N GLU A 33 14.28 13.57 -7.44
CA GLU A 33 15.45 12.97 -8.10
C GLU A 33 15.10 11.69 -8.87
N VAL A 34 13.90 11.16 -8.66
CA VAL A 34 13.43 9.91 -9.28
C VAL A 34 13.41 10.02 -10.81
N ASP A 35 13.86 8.96 -11.50
CA ASP A 35 13.78 8.86 -12.95
C ASP A 35 12.36 8.49 -13.40
N VAL A 36 11.53 9.52 -13.56
CA VAL A 36 10.15 9.41 -14.06
C VAL A 36 10.08 8.62 -15.37
N ALA A 37 11.06 8.74 -16.27
CA ALA A 37 11.03 8.02 -17.55
C ALA A 37 11.14 6.51 -17.35
N ALA A 38 12.04 6.08 -16.47
CA ALA A 38 12.17 4.66 -16.14
C ALA A 38 10.90 4.09 -15.48
N ILE A 39 10.24 4.86 -14.62
CA ILE A 39 8.95 4.48 -14.03
C ILE A 39 7.87 4.27 -15.10
N VAL A 40 7.75 5.22 -16.03
CA VAL A 40 6.74 5.15 -17.11
C VAL A 40 7.00 3.95 -18.01
N VAL A 41 8.25 3.70 -18.38
CA VAL A 41 8.62 2.52 -19.19
C VAL A 41 8.22 1.23 -18.49
N ALA A 42 8.63 1.06 -17.23
CA ALA A 42 8.31 -0.13 -16.45
C ALA A 42 6.80 -0.34 -16.33
N PHE A 43 6.04 0.71 -16.02
CA PHE A 43 4.58 0.62 -15.91
C PHE A 43 3.91 0.20 -17.22
N VAL A 44 4.34 0.78 -18.36
CA VAL A 44 3.79 0.44 -19.68
C VAL A 44 4.14 -1.00 -20.08
N GLU A 45 5.36 -1.46 -19.81
CA GLU A 45 5.76 -2.85 -20.05
C GLU A 45 4.84 -3.83 -19.32
N ARG A 46 4.49 -3.54 -18.07
CA ARG A 46 3.53 -4.36 -17.31
C ARG A 46 2.12 -4.34 -17.88
N LEU A 47 1.63 -3.18 -18.34
CA LEU A 47 0.30 -3.12 -18.97
C LEU A 47 0.23 -4.01 -20.22
N VAL A 48 1.32 -4.13 -20.96
CA VAL A 48 1.40 -5.01 -22.14
C VAL A 48 1.40 -6.49 -21.74
N GLU A 49 2.06 -6.86 -20.63
CA GLU A 49 2.13 -8.26 -20.17
C GLU A 49 0.80 -8.81 -19.66
N ARG A 50 -0.04 -7.98 -19.05
CA ARG A 50 -1.30 -8.42 -18.42
C ARG A 50 -2.45 -8.65 -19.40
N ASP A 51 -2.36 -8.18 -20.65
CA ASP A 51 -3.39 -8.24 -21.72
C ASP A 51 -4.79 -7.73 -21.31
N GLU A 52 -4.88 -7.12 -20.12
CA GLU A 52 -6.10 -6.60 -19.48
C GLU A 52 -5.75 -5.24 -18.85
N LEU A 53 -6.47 -4.20 -19.27
CA LEU A 53 -6.22 -2.81 -18.90
C LEU A 53 -7.02 -2.45 -17.65
N ASP A 54 -6.34 -2.32 -16.51
CA ASP A 54 -6.91 -1.77 -15.29
C ASP A 54 -6.91 -0.23 -15.36
N LEU A 55 -8.06 0.34 -15.72
CA LEU A 55 -8.23 1.79 -15.86
C LEU A 55 -8.08 2.54 -14.54
N GLU A 56 -8.39 1.90 -13.41
CA GLU A 56 -8.27 2.52 -12.08
C GLU A 56 -6.79 2.65 -11.72
N ALA A 57 -6.02 1.57 -11.86
CA ALA A 57 -4.57 1.59 -11.68
C ALA A 57 -3.87 2.58 -12.64
N CYS A 58 -4.33 2.68 -13.90
CA CYS A 58 -3.81 3.66 -14.85
C CYS A 58 -4.11 5.10 -14.42
N GLY A 59 -5.31 5.36 -13.90
CA GLY A 59 -5.70 6.69 -13.43
C GLY A 59 -4.84 7.14 -12.25
N GLU A 60 -4.65 6.28 -11.26
CA GLU A 60 -3.79 6.54 -10.11
C GLU A 60 -2.33 6.77 -10.54
N PHE A 61 -1.84 5.96 -11.49
CA PHE A 61 -0.51 6.13 -12.05
C PHE A 61 -0.33 7.48 -12.74
N LEU A 62 -1.29 7.91 -13.57
CA LEU A 62 -1.22 9.20 -14.26
C LEU A 62 -1.17 10.38 -13.27
N VAL A 63 -1.96 10.33 -12.19
CA VAL A 63 -1.93 11.34 -11.13
C VAL A 63 -0.54 11.39 -10.48
N LEU A 64 0.05 10.23 -10.20
CA LEU A 64 1.39 10.15 -9.63
C LEU A 64 2.47 10.71 -10.57
N ILE A 65 2.44 10.32 -11.84
CA ILE A 65 3.41 10.80 -12.84
C ILE A 65 3.28 12.30 -13.05
N ALA A 66 2.06 12.84 -13.09
CA ALA A 66 1.84 14.27 -13.20
C ALA A 66 2.50 15.03 -12.04
N ALA A 67 2.30 14.56 -10.80
CA ALA A 67 2.93 15.16 -9.61
C ALA A 67 4.47 15.08 -9.66
N LEU A 68 5.03 13.94 -10.07
CA LEU A 68 6.49 13.82 -10.22
C LEU A 68 7.06 14.71 -11.32
N LEU A 69 6.35 14.85 -12.45
CA LEU A 69 6.75 15.73 -13.55
C LEU A 69 6.69 17.20 -13.13
N GLU A 70 5.67 17.59 -12.38
CA GLU A 70 5.54 18.93 -11.81
C GLU A 70 6.72 19.26 -10.89
N LEU A 71 7.02 18.37 -9.93
CA LEU A 71 8.19 18.52 -9.05
C LEU A 71 9.50 18.64 -9.84
N LYS A 72 9.67 17.82 -10.88
CA LYS A 72 10.88 17.80 -11.69
C LYS A 72 11.01 19.03 -12.59
N ALA A 73 9.90 19.51 -13.15
CA ALA A 73 9.87 20.74 -13.96
C ALA A 73 10.28 21.94 -13.10
N HIS A 74 9.72 22.08 -11.89
CA HIS A 74 10.11 23.15 -10.97
C HIS A 74 11.58 23.07 -10.55
N ALA A 75 12.09 21.88 -10.23
CA ALA A 75 13.50 21.70 -9.89
C ALA A 75 14.45 22.13 -11.05
N LEU A 76 14.01 21.98 -12.30
CA LEU A 76 14.79 22.34 -13.49
C LEU A 76 14.64 23.81 -13.92
N PHE A 77 13.50 24.44 -13.62
CA PHE A 77 13.15 25.79 -14.07
C PHE A 77 12.67 26.67 -12.89
N PRO A 78 13.55 26.99 -11.93
CA PRO A 78 13.18 27.73 -10.72
C PRO A 78 12.76 29.19 -11.00
N ASP A 79 13.29 29.81 -12.05
CA ASP A 79 13.05 31.23 -12.38
C ASP A 79 11.79 31.45 -13.25
N GLU A 80 11.14 30.37 -13.71
CA GLU A 80 9.95 30.44 -14.59
C GLU A 80 8.63 30.33 -13.82
N GLU A 81 8.64 30.51 -12.47
CA GLU A 81 7.49 30.48 -11.54
C GLU A 81 6.16 30.36 -12.27
N ALA A 82 5.73 29.11 -12.47
CA ALA A 82 4.52 28.81 -13.19
C ALA A 82 3.35 29.38 -12.38
N GLU A 83 2.81 30.53 -12.80
CA GLU A 83 1.59 31.18 -12.29
C GLU A 83 0.33 30.28 -12.34
N LEU A 84 0.48 28.99 -12.66
CA LEU A 84 -0.57 28.01 -12.93
C LEU A 84 -0.65 26.87 -11.88
N ALA A 85 0.28 26.78 -10.93
CA ALA A 85 0.26 25.73 -9.90
C ALA A 85 -0.64 26.10 -8.71
N GLU A 86 -1.44 25.15 -8.22
CA GLU A 86 -2.30 25.34 -7.03
C GLU A 86 -1.52 25.31 -5.70
N LEU A 87 -0.30 24.75 -5.71
CA LEU A 87 0.60 24.58 -4.56
C LEU A 87 2.00 25.07 -4.91
N GLU A 88 2.72 25.59 -3.92
CA GLU A 88 4.15 25.87 -4.08
C GLU A 88 4.93 24.54 -4.25
N PRO A 89 6.09 24.54 -4.94
CA PRO A 89 6.83 23.30 -5.22
C PRO A 89 7.23 22.50 -3.97
N GLU A 90 7.62 23.20 -2.91
CA GLU A 90 7.93 22.58 -1.61
C GLU A 90 6.68 21.93 -0.99
N GLU A 91 5.52 22.58 -1.10
CA GLU A 91 4.25 22.05 -0.58
C GLU A 91 3.80 20.80 -1.35
N ALA A 92 3.97 20.79 -2.68
CA ALA A 92 3.67 19.62 -3.51
C ALA A 92 4.58 18.42 -3.16
N ALA A 93 5.86 18.68 -2.88
CA ALA A 93 6.82 17.65 -2.48
C ALA A 93 6.48 17.08 -1.10
N GLU A 94 6.15 17.95 -0.14
CA GLU A 94 5.71 17.55 1.19
C GLU A 94 4.41 16.74 1.16
N GLU A 95 3.44 17.14 0.34
CA GLU A 95 2.19 16.41 0.12
C GLU A 95 2.44 14.99 -0.40
N LEU A 96 3.31 14.86 -1.42
CA LEU A 96 3.68 13.56 -1.98
C LEU A 96 4.42 12.70 -0.94
N ALA A 97 5.38 13.27 -0.21
CA ALA A 97 6.12 12.59 0.85
C ALA A 97 5.17 12.11 1.96
N ARG A 98 4.18 12.92 2.33
CA ARG A 98 3.15 12.56 3.32
C ARG A 98 2.32 11.36 2.85
N ARG A 99 1.86 11.37 1.61
CA ARG A 99 1.10 10.25 1.01
C ARG A 99 1.92 8.97 0.96
N LEU A 100 3.20 9.05 0.59
CA LEU A 100 4.11 7.91 0.60
C LEU A 100 4.33 7.35 2.01
N ALA A 101 4.49 8.23 3.01
CA ALA A 101 4.63 7.83 4.40
C ALA A 101 3.37 7.16 4.96
N GLU A 102 2.19 7.67 4.60
CA GLU A 102 0.90 7.07 4.95
C GLU A 102 0.71 5.70 4.29
N TYR A 103 0.97 5.60 2.99
CA TYR A 103 0.91 4.33 2.26
C TYR A 103 1.85 3.30 2.89
N ARG A 104 3.10 3.66 3.17
CA ARG A 104 4.06 2.77 3.85
C ARG A 104 3.51 2.26 5.19
N ARG A 105 2.97 3.15 6.03
CA ARG A 105 2.41 2.78 7.32
C ARG A 105 1.25 1.78 7.18
N MET A 106 0.38 1.98 6.20
CA MET A 106 -0.74 1.08 5.93
C MET A 106 -0.25 -0.27 5.40
N LYS A 107 0.76 -0.27 4.52
CA LYS A 107 1.39 -1.49 4.01
C LYS A 107 2.02 -2.32 5.15
N GLU A 108 2.74 -1.68 6.06
CA GLU A 108 3.31 -2.31 7.25
C GLU A 108 2.22 -2.88 8.18
N ALA A 109 1.14 -2.13 8.40
CA ALA A 109 0.01 -2.60 9.20
C ALA A 109 -0.70 -3.80 8.55
N ALA A 110 -0.89 -3.78 7.23
CA ALA A 110 -1.46 -4.88 6.47
C ALA A 110 -0.59 -6.15 6.55
N ALA A 111 0.73 -6.00 6.42
CA ALA A 111 1.68 -7.10 6.58
C ALA A 111 1.62 -7.70 7.99
N TRP A 112 1.60 -6.85 9.02
CA TRP A 112 1.47 -7.28 10.42
C TRP A 112 0.15 -8.03 10.68
N LEU A 113 -0.96 -7.54 10.13
CA LEU A 113 -2.26 -8.21 10.24
C LEU A 113 -2.27 -9.57 9.52
N SER A 114 -1.67 -9.64 8.34
CA SER A 114 -1.56 -10.87 7.55
C SER A 114 -0.78 -11.94 8.31
N GLU A 115 0.36 -11.57 8.91
CA GLU A 115 1.17 -12.48 9.74
C GLU A 115 0.37 -12.99 10.96
N ARG A 116 -0.38 -12.11 11.63
CA ARG A 116 -1.24 -12.50 12.76
C ARG A 116 -2.34 -13.45 12.33
N LEU A 117 -3.01 -13.16 11.22
CA LEU A 117 -4.06 -14.03 10.68
C LEU A 117 -3.50 -15.42 10.35
N ALA A 118 -2.31 -15.48 9.75
CA ALA A 118 -1.64 -16.74 9.46
C ALA A 118 -1.33 -17.55 10.73
N GLY A 119 -0.88 -16.90 11.80
CA GLY A 119 -0.63 -17.55 13.10
C GLY A 119 -1.89 -18.04 13.81
N GLU A 120 -3.04 -17.40 13.58
CA GLU A 120 -4.33 -17.77 14.18
C GLU A 120 -5.10 -18.80 13.35
N ARG A 121 -4.60 -19.17 12.16
CA ARG A 121 -5.30 -20.02 11.18
C ARG A 121 -5.67 -21.41 11.71
N ASP A 122 -4.90 -21.92 12.67
CA ASP A 122 -5.11 -23.24 13.29
C ASP A 122 -5.99 -23.18 14.55
N ARG A 123 -6.57 -22.01 14.87
CA ARG A 123 -7.52 -21.85 15.98
C ARG A 123 -8.95 -21.98 15.49
N PHE A 124 -9.61 -23.04 15.96
CA PHE A 124 -11.00 -23.33 15.64
C PHE A 124 -11.90 -23.02 16.84
N PHE A 125 -12.97 -22.27 16.61
CA PHE A 125 -14.02 -22.10 17.62
C PHE A 125 -14.92 -23.34 17.66
N ARG A 126 -15.39 -23.69 18.85
CA ARG A 126 -16.34 -24.81 19.00
C ARG A 126 -17.74 -24.32 18.62
N LEU A 127 -18.43 -25.06 17.77
CA LEU A 127 -19.83 -24.81 17.39
C LEU A 127 -20.85 -25.42 18.38
N GLY A 128 -20.41 -26.16 19.40
CA GLY A 128 -21.29 -26.90 20.32
C GLY A 128 -20.94 -26.74 21.81
N PRO A 129 -21.85 -27.16 22.72
CA PRO A 129 -21.64 -27.04 24.17
C PRO A 129 -20.44 -27.87 24.63
N ALA A 130 -19.77 -27.40 25.69
CA ALA A 130 -18.60 -28.08 26.24
C ALA A 130 -18.96 -29.52 26.68
N PRO A 131 -18.16 -30.55 26.33
CA PRO A 131 -18.46 -31.95 26.64
C PRO A 131 -18.50 -32.27 28.15
N LEU A 132 -18.06 -31.34 29.01
CA LEU A 132 -18.04 -31.47 30.47
C LEU A 132 -18.75 -30.28 31.16
N ALA A 133 -19.75 -29.66 30.52
CA ALA A 133 -20.61 -28.75 31.26
C ALA A 133 -21.22 -29.53 32.44
N PRO A 134 -21.02 -29.11 33.71
CA PRO A 134 -21.59 -29.79 34.85
C PRO A 134 -23.11 -29.82 34.64
N GLN A 135 -23.69 -31.01 34.57
CA GLN A 135 -25.14 -31.14 34.52
C GLN A 135 -25.65 -30.61 35.87
N PRO A 136 -26.55 -29.61 35.88
CA PRO A 136 -27.10 -29.14 37.14
C PRO A 136 -27.78 -30.32 37.81
N GLU A 137 -27.29 -30.71 39.00
CA GLU A 137 -27.95 -31.74 39.80
C GLU A 137 -29.37 -31.26 40.05
N ARG A 138 -30.34 -31.98 39.47
CA ARG A 138 -31.75 -31.76 39.78
C ARG A 138 -31.94 -32.16 41.23
N ALA A 139 -31.93 -31.19 42.14
CA ALA A 139 -32.41 -31.40 43.49
C ALA A 139 -33.86 -31.91 43.39
N LEU A 140 -34.07 -33.19 43.70
CA LEU A 140 -35.42 -33.74 43.80
C LEU A 140 -36.17 -32.90 44.86
N ALA A 141 -37.40 -32.51 44.54
CA ALA A 141 -38.24 -31.82 45.51
C ALA A 141 -38.33 -32.65 46.80
N PRO A 142 -38.26 -32.03 47.99
CA PRO A 142 -38.36 -32.76 49.25
C PRO A 142 -39.65 -33.58 49.23
N GLN A 143 -39.49 -34.90 49.34
CA GLN A 143 -40.62 -35.81 49.50
C GLN A 143 -40.99 -35.75 50.98
N ASP A 144 -42.15 -35.17 51.30
CA ASP A 144 -42.70 -35.28 52.64
C ASP A 144 -43.13 -36.74 52.88
N PRO A 145 -42.70 -37.38 53.98
CA PRO A 145 -43.15 -38.72 54.31
C PRO A 145 -44.63 -38.67 54.77
N GLU A 146 -45.44 -39.60 54.27
CA GLU A 146 -46.82 -39.86 54.75
C GLU A 146 -46.85 -40.30 56.23
#